data_AF-A0AA43A5G6-F1
#
_entry.id   AF-A0AA43A5G6-F1
#
_cell.length_a   1.000
_cell.length_b   1.000
_cell.length_c   1.000
_cell.angle_alpha   90.00
_cell.angle_beta   90.00
_cell.angle_gamma   90.00
#
_symmetry.space_group_name_H-M   'P 1'
#
loop_
_entity.id
_entity.type
_entity.pdbx_description
1 polymer ?
#
loop_
_entity_poly.entity_id
_entity_poly.type
_entity_poly.pdbx_seq_one_letter_code
_entity_poly.pdbx_strand_id
1 'polypeptide(L)'
;MTEEQALKTILTAVERNFPKDCTSCKHRFYTYKEYLQKTYPLGAPVSNDAVINDWHPQRPLGFLAYWKCKFCSNTLTTNINSLEKDTVWQLLSWLKEEMKSKGVSNSAILNDIRVKIRKQVLGE
;
A
#
# COMPACT_ATOMS: atom_id res chain seq x y z
N MET A 1 -1.46 -16.70 -3.49
CA MET A 1 -0.70 -15.91 -4.49
C MET A 1 0.78 -15.93 -4.11
N THR A 2 1.68 -15.69 -5.07
CA THR A 2 3.12 -15.50 -4.82
C THR A 2 3.42 -14.05 -4.42
N GLU A 3 4.63 -13.79 -3.91
CA GLU A 3 5.07 -12.42 -3.60
C GLU A 3 5.04 -11.50 -4.84
N GLU A 4 5.47 -12.00 -6.00
CA GLU A 4 5.44 -11.24 -7.26
C GLU A 4 4.01 -10.88 -7.68
N GLN A 5 3.07 -11.82 -7.51
CA GLN A 5 1.64 -11.57 -7.75
C GLN A 5 1.10 -10.53 -6.77
N ALA A 6 1.47 -10.60 -5.49
CA ALA A 6 1.07 -9.64 -4.47
C ALA A 6 1.60 -8.23 -4.80
N LEU A 7 2.88 -8.14 -5.17
CA LEU A 7 3.52 -6.90 -5.59
C LEU A 7 2.79 -6.28 -6.79
N LYS A 8 2.56 -7.07 -7.85
CA LYS A 8 1.84 -6.62 -9.05
C LYS A 8 0.42 -6.14 -8.71
N THR A 9 -0.30 -6.91 -7.90
CA THR A 9 -1.67 -6.58 -7.46
C THR A 9 -1.70 -5.25 -6.72
N ILE A 10 -0.81 -5.07 -5.74
CA ILE A 10 -0.75 -3.85 -4.94
C ILE A 10 -0.35 -2.65 -5.82
N LEU A 11 0.65 -2.81 -6.68
CA LEU A 11 1.10 -1.74 -7.59
C LEU A 11 -0.04 -1.28 -8.51
N THR A 12 -0.69 -2.22 -9.21
CA THR A 12 -1.83 -1.91 -10.10
C THR A 12 -2.97 -1.24 -9.34
N ALA A 13 -3.29 -1.69 -8.12
CA ALA A 13 -4.34 -1.08 -7.32
C ALA A 13 -3.99 0.36 -6.90
N VAL A 14 -2.74 0.60 -6.49
CA VAL A 14 -2.31 1.95 -6.09
C VAL A 14 -2.27 2.91 -7.27
N GLU A 15 -1.82 2.46 -8.45
CA GLU A 15 -1.76 3.29 -9.66
C GLU A 15 -3.13 3.81 -10.10
N ARG A 16 -4.19 3.03 -9.88
CA ARG A 16 -5.59 3.43 -10.17
C ARG A 16 -6.10 4.58 -9.29
N ASN A 17 -5.41 4.90 -8.19
CA ASN A 17 -5.78 6.05 -7.35
C ASN A 17 -5.35 7.39 -7.94
N PHE A 18 -4.62 7.40 -9.06
CA PHE A 18 -4.10 8.61 -9.68
C PHE A 18 -4.90 8.99 -10.93
N PRO A 19 -5.13 10.29 -11.19
CA PRO A 19 -4.53 11.43 -10.51
C PRO A 19 -5.09 11.70 -9.10
N LYS A 20 -4.27 12.28 -8.24
CA LYS A 20 -4.61 12.59 -6.85
C LYS A 20 -4.08 13.96 -6.44
N ASP A 21 -4.86 14.69 -5.65
CA ASP A 21 -4.45 16.00 -5.13
C ASP A 21 -4.05 15.94 -3.65
N CYS A 22 -3.07 16.75 -3.26
CA CYS A 22 -2.83 17.02 -1.85
C CYS A 22 -4.03 17.78 -1.26
N THR A 23 -4.65 17.23 -0.22
CA THR A 23 -5.83 17.85 0.41
C THR A 23 -5.55 19.24 0.98
N SER A 24 -4.30 19.50 1.38
CA SER A 24 -3.83 20.78 1.94
C SER A 24 -3.39 21.77 0.85
N CYS A 25 -2.29 21.52 0.12
CA CYS A 25 -1.73 22.50 -0.82
C CYS A 25 -2.27 22.40 -2.26
N LYS A 26 -3.19 21.46 -2.52
CA LYS A 26 -3.80 21.22 -3.84
C LYS A 26 -2.82 20.85 -4.97
N HIS A 27 -1.56 20.56 -4.65
CA HIS A 27 -0.63 20.00 -5.64
C HIS A 27 -1.19 18.69 -6.17
N ARG A 28 -1.31 18.59 -7.49
CA ARG A 28 -1.82 17.42 -8.21
C ARG A 28 -0.66 16.50 -8.58
N PHE A 29 -0.81 15.23 -8.24
CA PHE A 29 0.07 14.14 -8.66
C PHE A 29 -0.65 13.36 -9.76
N TYR A 30 -0.12 13.39 -10.98
CA TYR A 30 -0.73 12.75 -12.15
C TYR A 30 -0.49 11.25 -12.20
N THR A 31 0.65 10.80 -11.69
CA THR A 31 1.05 9.39 -11.69
C THR A 31 1.55 8.96 -10.32
N TYR A 32 1.52 7.65 -10.07
CA TYR A 32 2.10 7.10 -8.85
C TYR A 32 3.62 7.33 -8.77
N LYS A 33 4.33 7.26 -9.91
CA LYS A 33 5.77 7.57 -9.99
C LYS A 33 6.06 8.99 -9.51
N GLU A 34 5.33 9.97 -10.03
CA GLU A 34 5.45 11.37 -9.61
C GLU A 34 5.17 11.51 -8.11
N TYR A 35 4.12 10.86 -7.61
CA TYR A 35 3.78 10.85 -6.20
C TYR A 35 4.93 10.32 -5.33
N LEU A 36 5.56 9.20 -5.71
CA LEU A 36 6.71 8.64 -4.98
C LEU A 36 7.94 9.55 -4.98
N GLN A 37 8.17 10.31 -6.05
CA GLN A 37 9.26 11.28 -6.15
C GLN A 37 9.00 12.52 -5.29
N LYS A 38 7.74 12.96 -5.20
CA LYS A 38 7.31 14.20 -4.53
C LYS A 38 6.72 13.99 -3.14
N THR A 39 6.86 12.78 -2.59
CA THR A 39 6.50 12.45 -1.21
C THR A 39 7.61 11.65 -0.54
N TYR A 40 7.56 11.52 0.78
CA TYR A 40 8.38 10.57 1.54
C TYR A 40 7.48 9.68 2.40
N PRO A 41 7.82 8.38 2.56
CA PRO A 41 7.03 7.47 3.37
C PRO A 41 6.99 7.92 4.84
N LEU A 42 5.84 7.72 5.48
CA LEU A 42 5.65 7.95 6.92
C LEU A 42 5.23 6.62 7.58
N GLY A 43 6.10 6.07 8.43
CA GLY A 43 5.87 4.77 9.05
C GLY A 43 5.82 3.60 8.05
N ALA A 44 5.47 2.41 8.54
CA ALA A 44 5.24 1.24 7.70
C ALA A 44 3.77 1.19 7.24
N PRO A 45 3.47 0.68 6.03
CA PRO A 45 2.11 0.37 5.65
C PRO A 45 1.49 -0.69 6.56
N VAL A 46 0.17 -0.73 6.66
CA VAL A 46 -0.57 -1.69 7.50
C VAL A 46 -1.79 -2.23 6.77
N SER A 47 -2.18 -3.46 7.12
CA SER A 47 -3.52 -4.00 6.83
C SER A 47 -4.36 -3.87 8.09
N ASN A 48 -5.43 -3.08 8.05
CA ASN A 48 -6.32 -2.90 9.20
C ASN A 48 -7.05 -4.20 9.56
N ASP A 49 -7.43 -4.99 8.55
CA ASP A 49 -8.06 -6.31 8.74
C ASP A 49 -7.10 -7.27 9.47
N ALA A 50 -5.82 -7.31 9.06
CA ALA A 50 -4.81 -8.11 9.73
C ALA A 50 -4.54 -7.65 11.18
N VAL A 51 -4.63 -6.35 11.47
CA VAL A 51 -4.45 -5.80 12.83
C VAL A 51 -5.55 -6.29 13.77
N ILE A 52 -6.79 -6.39 13.31
CA ILE A 52 -7.91 -6.92 14.10
C ILE A 52 -8.05 -8.45 13.99
N ASN A 53 -7.06 -9.12 13.37
CA ASN A 53 -7.04 -10.57 13.14
C ASN A 53 -8.25 -11.08 12.32
N ASP A 54 -8.84 -10.23 11.47
CA ASP A 54 -9.88 -10.61 10.51
C ASP A 54 -9.24 -10.92 9.15
N TRP A 55 -9.22 -12.20 8.80
CA TRP A 55 -8.57 -12.69 7.56
C TRP A 55 -9.56 -12.94 6.43
N HIS A 56 -10.86 -12.89 6.71
CA HIS A 56 -11.93 -13.06 5.72
C HIS A 56 -13.04 -12.01 5.94
N PRO A 57 -12.70 -10.71 5.93
CA PRO A 57 -13.65 -9.66 6.24
C PRO A 57 -14.78 -9.65 5.22
N GLN A 58 -16.01 -9.53 5.70
CA GLN A 58 -17.18 -9.30 4.83
C GLN A 58 -17.14 -7.91 4.21
N ARG A 59 -16.55 -6.94 4.93
CA ARG A 59 -16.32 -5.56 4.52
C ARG A 59 -14.88 -5.18 4.88
N PRO A 60 -13.92 -5.35 3.96
CA PRO A 60 -12.52 -5.08 4.26
C PRO A 60 -12.27 -3.64 4.70
N LEU A 61 -11.56 -3.47 5.80
CA LEU A 61 -11.05 -2.18 6.27
C LEU A 61 -9.89 -1.68 5.38
N GLY A 62 -9.18 -2.61 4.75
CA GLY A 62 -8.22 -2.37 3.69
C GLY A 62 -6.79 -2.12 4.18
N PHE A 63 -5.94 -1.80 3.21
CA PHE A 63 -4.52 -1.54 3.42
C PHE A 63 -4.24 -0.05 3.28
N LEU A 64 -3.42 0.48 4.18
CA LEU A 64 -3.08 1.89 4.24
C LEU A 64 -1.57 2.09 4.28
N ALA A 65 -1.09 3.07 3.50
CA ALA A 65 0.25 3.61 3.64
C ALA A 65 0.17 5.13 3.79
N TYR A 66 1.00 5.68 4.67
CA TYR A 66 1.09 7.11 4.91
C TYR A 66 2.33 7.70 4.25
N TRP A 67 2.17 8.93 3.79
CA TRP A 67 3.19 9.68 3.08
C TRP A 67 3.14 11.12 3.54
N LYS A 68 4.25 11.83 3.39
CA LYS A 68 4.31 13.27 3.62
C LYS A 68 4.53 14.00 2.30
N CYS A 69 3.72 15.02 2.05
CA CYS A 69 3.84 15.88 0.90
C CYS A 69 5.12 16.72 1.00
N LYS A 70 6.01 16.66 0.00
CA LYS A 70 7.24 17.48 0.01
C LYS A 70 6.98 18.99 -0.12
N PHE A 71 5.81 19.41 -0.60
CA PHE A 71 5.48 20.82 -0.80
C PHE A 71 4.91 21.52 0.44
N CYS A 72 4.20 20.81 1.31
CA CYS A 72 3.50 21.42 2.45
C CYS A 72 3.54 20.60 3.74
N SER A 73 4.25 19.46 3.76
CA SER A 73 4.39 18.56 4.91
C SER A 73 3.08 17.96 5.44
N ASN A 74 1.96 18.16 4.73
CA ASN A 74 0.69 17.50 5.05
C ASN A 74 0.83 15.97 4.88
N THR A 75 0.13 15.23 5.74
CA THR A 75 0.06 13.77 5.64
C THR A 75 -0.93 13.37 4.55
N LEU A 76 -0.49 12.50 3.65
CA LEU A 76 -1.25 11.91 2.57
C LEU A 76 -1.35 10.39 2.79
N THR A 77 -2.35 9.77 2.19
CA THR A 77 -2.57 8.33 2.28
C THR A 77 -2.60 7.70 0.89
N THR A 78 -2.17 6.46 0.76
CA THR A 78 -2.53 5.58 -0.37
C THR A 78 -3.20 4.34 0.21
N ASN A 79 -4.23 3.85 -0.47
CA ASN A 79 -4.94 2.64 -0.08
C ASN A 79 -5.19 1.76 -1.31
N ILE A 80 -5.63 0.53 -1.09
CA ILE A 80 -6.03 -0.39 -2.17
C ILE A 80 -7.47 -0.85 -1.99
N ASN A 81 -8.32 0.02 -1.44
CA ASN A 81 -9.70 -0.32 -1.09
C ASN A 81 -10.60 -0.53 -2.32
N SER A 82 -10.12 -0.19 -3.52
CA SER A 82 -10.79 -0.44 -4.79
C SER A 82 -10.65 -1.88 -5.30
N LEU A 83 -9.90 -2.73 -4.58
CA LEU A 83 -9.75 -4.14 -4.94
C LEU A 83 -11.06 -4.90 -4.72
N GLU A 84 -11.32 -5.86 -5.61
CA GLU A 84 -12.42 -6.79 -5.42
C GLU A 84 -12.20 -7.65 -4.18
N LYS A 85 -13.30 -8.01 -3.51
CA LYS A 85 -13.29 -8.74 -2.24
C LYS A 85 -12.44 -10.01 -2.27
N ASP A 86 -12.57 -10.81 -3.32
CA ASP A 86 -11.80 -12.04 -3.47
C ASP A 86 -10.29 -11.78 -3.61
N THR A 87 -9.92 -10.68 -4.29
CA THR A 87 -8.52 -10.25 -4.39
C THR A 87 -7.98 -9.81 -3.03
N VAL A 88 -8.80 -9.10 -2.24
CA VAL A 88 -8.44 -8.73 -0.86
C VAL A 88 -8.22 -9.97 0.00
N TRP A 89 -9.10 -10.97 -0.08
CA TRP A 89 -8.95 -12.23 0.65
C TRP A 89 -7.69 -13.00 0.24
N GLN A 90 -7.38 -13.05 -1.06
CA GLN A 90 -6.15 -13.67 -1.54
C GLN A 90 -4.90 -12.94 -1.01
N LEU A 91 -4.93 -11.60 -0.95
CA LEU A 91 -3.84 -10.80 -0.37
C LEU A 91 -3.70 -11.02 1.14
N LEU A 92 -4.81 -11.06 1.89
CA LEU A 92 -4.81 -11.31 3.34
C LEU A 92 -4.30 -12.71 3.66
N SER A 93 -4.72 -13.71 2.88
CA SER A 93 -4.25 -15.10 2.99
C SER A 93 -2.74 -15.20 2.74
N TRP A 94 -2.26 -14.60 1.65
CA TRP A 94 -0.82 -14.52 1.36
C TRP A 94 -0.04 -13.80 2.46
N LEU A 95 -0.53 -12.65 2.92
CA LEU A 95 0.09 -11.86 3.97
C LEU A 95 0.21 -12.67 5.28
N LYS A 96 -0.82 -13.44 5.63
CA LYS A 96 -0.82 -14.31 6.81
C LYS A 96 0.25 -15.40 6.72
N GLU A 97 0.36 -16.06 5.57
CA GLU A 97 1.38 -17.09 5.36
C GLU A 97 2.79 -16.51 5.36
N GLU A 98 3.01 -15.34 4.75
CA GLU A 98 4.30 -14.64 4.79
C GLU A 98 4.70 -14.23 6.20
N MET A 99 3.76 -13.68 6.97
CA MET A 99 3.98 -13.33 8.39
C MET A 99 4.42 -14.56 9.20
N LYS A 100 3.73 -15.70 9.00
CA LYS A 100 4.04 -16.95 9.68
C LYS A 100 5.41 -17.51 9.26
N SER A 101 5.69 -17.51 7.97
CA SER A 101 6.94 -18.03 7.39
C SER A 101 8.16 -17.24 7.85
N LYS A 102 8.06 -15.90 7.87
CA LYS A 102 9.17 -15.00 8.22
C LYS A 102 9.23 -14.65 9.71
N GLY A 103 8.19 -14.96 10.50
CA GLY A 103 8.10 -14.61 11.91
C GLY A 103 8.04 -13.10 12.16
N VAL A 104 7.41 -12.33 11.26
CA VAL A 104 7.35 -10.87 11.32
C VAL A 104 5.91 -10.34 11.22
N SER A 105 5.70 -9.07 11.57
CA SER A 105 4.39 -8.42 11.52
C SER A 105 3.91 -8.15 10.10
N ASN A 106 2.60 -7.92 9.93
CA ASN A 106 2.04 -7.49 8.64
C ASN A 106 2.72 -6.22 8.11
N SER A 107 3.03 -5.28 9.00
CA SER A 107 3.67 -4.02 8.63
C SER A 107 5.09 -4.20 8.11
N ALA A 108 5.82 -5.20 8.62
CA ALA A 108 7.15 -5.53 8.12
C ALA A 108 7.09 -6.10 6.70
N ILE A 109 6.18 -7.04 6.44
CA ILE A 109 5.95 -7.60 5.09
C ILE A 109 5.53 -6.50 4.12
N LEU A 110 4.56 -5.66 4.49
CA LEU A 110 4.07 -4.61 3.61
C LEU A 110 5.10 -3.49 3.40
N ASN A 111 5.98 -3.24 4.37
CA ASN A 111 7.11 -2.32 4.19
C ASN A 111 8.13 -2.86 3.18
N ASP A 112 8.44 -4.15 3.22
CA ASP A 112 9.30 -4.80 2.22
C ASP A 112 8.70 -4.69 0.81
N ILE A 113 7.39 -4.96 0.67
CA ILE A 113 6.66 -4.74 -0.59
C ILE A 113 6.77 -3.29 -1.05
N ARG A 114 6.57 -2.31 -0.16
CA ARG A 114 6.71 -0.89 -0.51
C ARG A 114 8.12 -0.57 -1.02
N VAL A 115 9.16 -1.12 -0.40
CA VAL A 115 10.55 -0.92 -0.85
C VAL A 115 10.75 -1.50 -2.25
N LYS A 116 10.29 -2.73 -2.50
CA LYS A 116 10.37 -3.38 -3.81
C LYS A 116 9.62 -2.59 -4.90
N ILE A 117 8.39 -2.14 -4.59
CA ILE A 117 7.60 -1.28 -5.49
C ILE A 117 8.35 0.02 -5.80
N ARG A 118 8.90 0.69 -4.77
CA ARG A 118 9.65 1.93 -4.97
C ARG A 118 10.84 1.74 -5.90
N LYS A 119 11.63 0.68 -5.68
CA LYS A 119 12.75 0.31 -6.57
C LYS A 119 12.29 0.11 -8.01
N GLN A 120 11.23 -0.67 -8.21
CA GLN A 120 10.67 -0.93 -9.54
C GLN A 120 10.17 0.35 -10.24
N VAL A 121 9.48 1.25 -9.52
CA VAL A 121 8.87 2.45 -10.12
C VAL A 121 9.87 3.60 -10.31
N LEU A 122 10.83 3.73 -9.41
CA LEU A 122 11.82 4.82 -9.43
C LEU A 122 13.11 4.44 -10.18
N GLY A 123 13.37 3.15 -10.40
CA GLY A 123 14.63 2.65 -10.97
C GLY A 123 15.79 2.70 -9.98
N GLU A 124 15.49 2.54 -8.68
CA GLU A 124 16.45 2.52 -7.56
C GLU A 124 16.97 1.10 -7.26
#